data_AF-A0A843G0N2-F1
#
_entry.id   AF-A0A843G0N2-F1
#
_cell.length_a   1.000
_cell.length_b   1.000
_cell.length_c   1.000
_cell.angle_alpha   90.00
_cell.angle_beta   90.00
_cell.angle_gamma   90.00
#
_symmetry.space_group_name_H-M   'P 1'
#
loop_
_entity.id
_entity.type
_entity.pdbx_description
1 polymer ?
#
loop_
_entity_poly.entity_id
_entity_poly.type
_entity_poly.pdbx_seq_one_letter_code
_entity_poly.pdbx_strand_id
1 'polypeptide(L)'
;EVCGGRCAGKKFLLAPVGVDEGWDVDDKLEFIKECRPLAKRLGLNERVAVLSGGRTGDIGRHAVVDRTIRDAEEIAEKSGAENCEILIEDAPQNHGIVIAPDGISGNLIFRTLCLLGNGDAHGAPVLNISKTFVDTSRAGSDYANALLLAVSLSDDKK
;
A
#
# COMPACT_ATOMS: atom_id res chain seq x y z
N GLU A 1 -1.89 2.37 7.83
CA GLU A 1 -0.73 3.17 7.38
C GLU A 1 -0.48 2.95 5.89
N VAL A 2 -0.01 3.98 5.17
CA VAL A 2 0.31 3.88 3.73
C VAL A 2 1.75 4.29 3.51
N CYS A 3 2.66 3.48 2.97
CA CYS A 3 4.01 3.95 2.69
C CYS A 3 4.17 4.42 1.24
N GLY A 4 4.79 5.58 1.02
CA GLY A 4 5.34 5.92 -0.29
C GLY A 4 6.68 5.21 -0.51
N GLY A 5 6.79 4.37 -1.55
CA GLY A 5 8.00 3.62 -1.89
C GLY A 5 8.47 3.88 -3.32
N ARG A 6 9.77 3.68 -3.57
CA ARG A 6 10.36 3.68 -4.92
C ARG A 6 10.99 2.32 -5.23
N CYS A 7 10.61 1.69 -6.34
CA CYS A 7 11.26 0.49 -6.87
C CYS A 7 11.63 0.70 -8.34
N ALA A 8 12.89 0.46 -8.72
CA ALA A 8 13.39 0.66 -10.09
C ALA A 8 13.04 2.03 -10.70
N GLY A 9 13.00 3.09 -9.88
CA GLY A 9 12.63 4.45 -10.32
C GLY A 9 11.13 4.77 -10.31
N LYS A 10 10.25 3.80 -10.07
CA LYS A 10 8.79 4.00 -10.01
C LYS A 10 8.32 4.24 -8.59
N LYS A 11 7.50 5.27 -8.40
CA LYS A 11 6.88 5.63 -7.11
C LYS A 11 5.48 5.02 -7.01
N PHE A 12 5.14 4.50 -5.84
CA PHE A 12 3.82 3.97 -5.55
C PHE A 12 3.48 4.11 -4.06
N LEU A 13 2.18 4.00 -3.74
CA LEU A 13 1.65 3.88 -2.39
C LEU A 13 1.47 2.39 -2.04
N LEU A 14 1.91 1.99 -0.86
CA LEU A 14 1.74 0.64 -0.32
C LEU A 14 0.87 0.68 0.93
N ALA A 15 -0.21 -0.09 0.96
CA ALA A 15 -1.09 -0.21 2.12
C ALA A 15 -1.68 -1.62 2.22
N PRO A 16 -2.13 -2.10 3.39
CA PRO A 16 -1.75 -1.61 4.71
C PRO A 16 -0.29 -1.93 5.04
N VAL A 17 0.26 -1.30 6.07
CA VAL A 17 1.59 -1.67 6.62
C VAL A 17 1.62 -1.76 8.16
N GLY A 18 0.53 -1.42 8.86
CA GLY A 18 0.37 -1.65 10.29
C GLY A 18 -0.07 -3.08 10.56
N VAL A 19 0.58 -3.78 11.50
CA VAL A 19 0.42 -5.25 11.69
C VAL A 19 -1.00 -5.70 12.07
N ASP A 20 -1.83 -4.78 12.55
CA ASP A 20 -3.22 -4.95 12.96
C ASP A 20 -4.23 -4.52 11.88
N GLU A 21 -3.77 -4.18 10.67
CA GLU A 21 -4.61 -3.64 9.58
C GLU A 21 -4.81 -4.63 8.42
N GLY A 22 -5.94 -4.49 7.69
CA GLY A 22 -6.15 -5.16 6.40
C GLY A 22 -6.58 -6.63 6.50
N TRP A 23 -7.14 -7.03 7.64
CA TRP A 23 -7.58 -8.40 7.88
C TRP A 23 -8.88 -8.73 7.14
N ASP A 24 -9.71 -7.73 6.90
CA ASP A 24 -11.00 -7.86 6.22
C ASP A 24 -11.03 -7.12 4.88
N VAL A 25 -11.95 -7.52 4.00
CA VAL A 25 -12.16 -6.90 2.67
C VAL A 25 -12.53 -5.43 2.80
N ASP A 26 -13.39 -5.09 3.76
CA ASP A 26 -13.88 -3.71 3.94
C ASP A 26 -12.75 -2.76 4.33
N ASP A 27 -11.84 -3.17 5.23
CA ASP A 27 -10.63 -2.39 5.57
C ASP A 27 -9.80 -2.07 4.32
N LYS A 28 -9.59 -3.08 3.46
CA LYS A 28 -8.81 -2.93 2.22
C LYS A 28 -9.51 -2.00 1.22
N LEU A 29 -10.85 -2.03 1.14
CA LEU A 29 -11.63 -1.09 0.34
C LEU A 29 -11.53 0.34 0.86
N GLU A 30 -11.50 0.55 2.17
CA GLU A 30 -11.24 1.86 2.77
C GLU A 30 -9.85 2.38 2.39
N PHE A 31 -8.80 1.55 2.48
CA PHE A 31 -7.46 1.94 2.02
C PHE A 31 -7.45 2.36 0.56
N ILE A 32 -8.14 1.63 -0.33
CA ILE A 32 -8.24 1.99 -1.75
C ILE A 32 -8.91 3.36 -1.92
N LYS A 33 -10.03 3.58 -1.22
CA LYS A 33 -10.77 4.84 -1.25
C LYS A 33 -9.90 6.03 -0.83
N GLU A 34 -9.11 5.89 0.22
CA GLU A 34 -8.24 6.96 0.73
C GLU A 34 -6.94 7.11 -0.09
N CYS A 35 -6.41 6.02 -0.66
CA CYS A 35 -5.18 6.05 -1.47
C CYS A 35 -5.38 6.71 -2.83
N ARG A 36 -6.54 6.59 -3.47
CA ARG A 36 -6.78 7.17 -4.82
C ARG A 36 -6.62 8.70 -4.85
N PRO A 37 -7.28 9.48 -3.97
CA PRO A 37 -7.05 10.93 -3.89
C PRO A 37 -5.60 11.27 -3.55
N LEU A 38 -4.95 10.49 -2.68
CA LEU A 38 -3.55 10.70 -2.32
C LEU A 38 -2.61 10.47 -3.52
N ALA A 39 -2.81 9.38 -4.27
CA ALA A 39 -2.04 9.09 -5.48
C ALA A 39 -2.16 10.23 -6.49
N LYS A 40 -3.39 10.70 -6.72
CA LYS A 40 -3.66 11.84 -7.59
C LYS A 40 -2.90 13.10 -7.17
N ARG A 41 -2.95 13.46 -5.88
CA ARG A 41 -2.24 14.63 -5.33
C ARG A 41 -0.72 14.53 -5.49
N LEU A 42 -0.18 13.33 -5.36
CA LEU A 42 1.24 13.06 -5.51
C LEU A 42 1.68 12.87 -6.98
N GLY A 43 0.77 13.03 -7.94
CA GLY A 43 1.05 12.82 -9.37
C GLY A 43 1.38 11.36 -9.72
N LEU A 44 0.90 10.41 -8.91
CA LEU A 44 1.03 8.98 -9.14
C LEU A 44 -0.14 8.44 -9.96
N ASN A 45 0.06 7.26 -10.54
CA ASN A 45 -1.02 6.54 -11.22
C ASN A 45 -2.10 6.11 -10.21
N GLU A 46 -3.36 6.43 -10.46
CA GLU A 46 -4.49 6.12 -9.56
C GLU A 46 -4.97 4.67 -9.67
N ARG A 47 -4.41 3.86 -10.59
CA ARG A 47 -4.69 2.42 -10.69
C ARG A 47 -4.17 1.69 -9.46
N VAL A 48 -4.95 0.69 -9.05
CA VAL A 48 -4.75 -0.09 -7.84
C VAL A 48 -4.46 -1.53 -8.21
N ALA A 49 -3.36 -2.07 -7.70
CA ALA A 49 -3.08 -3.50 -7.67
C ALA A 49 -3.44 -4.05 -6.30
N VAL A 50 -4.06 -5.23 -6.24
CA VAL A 50 -4.33 -5.96 -5.00
C VAL A 50 -3.56 -7.27 -5.05
N LEU A 51 -2.77 -7.51 -4.01
CA LEU A 51 -1.98 -8.70 -3.84
C LEU A 51 -2.71 -9.73 -2.98
N SER A 52 -2.40 -11.00 -3.22
CA SER A 52 -2.84 -12.14 -2.42
C SER A 52 -1.65 -13.02 -2.03
N GLY A 53 -1.88 -14.01 -1.15
CA GLY A 53 -0.85 -14.94 -0.68
C GLY A 53 -0.47 -16.04 -1.68
N GLY A 54 -1.03 -16.04 -2.90
CA GLY A 54 -0.76 -17.07 -3.91
C GLY A 54 -1.47 -16.76 -5.23
N ARG A 55 -1.24 -17.61 -6.23
CA ARG A 55 -1.98 -17.56 -7.50
C ARG A 55 -3.36 -18.19 -7.33
N THR A 56 -4.35 -17.87 -8.17
CA THR A 56 -5.67 -18.51 -8.15
C THR A 56 -5.57 -20.04 -8.23
N GLY A 57 -4.55 -20.56 -8.94
CA GLY A 57 -4.25 -22.00 -9.00
C GLY A 57 -3.72 -22.63 -7.69
N ASP A 58 -3.45 -21.84 -6.67
CA ASP A 58 -2.97 -22.28 -5.36
C ASP A 58 -4.12 -22.54 -4.35
N ILE A 59 -5.38 -22.29 -4.74
CA ILE A 59 -6.56 -22.59 -3.90
C ILE A 59 -6.56 -24.07 -3.49
N GLY A 60 -6.82 -24.31 -2.21
CA GLY A 60 -6.82 -25.63 -1.58
C GLY A 60 -5.49 -26.02 -0.92
N ARG A 61 -4.43 -25.20 -1.06
CA ARG A 61 -3.13 -25.49 -0.43
C ARG A 61 -3.05 -25.07 1.03
N HIS A 62 -3.69 -23.95 1.39
CA HIS A 62 -3.66 -23.43 2.76
C HIS A 62 -4.82 -22.45 2.99
N ALA A 63 -5.50 -22.56 4.14
CA ALA A 63 -6.70 -21.76 4.41
C ALA A 63 -6.48 -20.24 4.32
N VAL A 64 -5.29 -19.76 4.75
CA VAL A 64 -4.94 -18.34 4.64
C VAL A 64 -4.71 -17.91 3.19
N VAL A 65 -4.07 -18.75 2.37
CA VAL A 65 -3.85 -18.47 0.95
C VAL A 65 -5.20 -18.37 0.24
N ASP A 66 -6.05 -19.37 0.44
CA ASP A 66 -7.42 -19.41 -0.08
C ASP A 66 -8.23 -18.15 0.29
N ARG A 67 -8.17 -17.73 1.57
CA ARG A 67 -8.83 -16.51 2.03
C ARG A 67 -8.31 -15.29 1.26
N THR A 68 -7.00 -15.07 1.25
CA THR A 68 -6.42 -13.88 0.62
C THR A 68 -6.66 -13.82 -0.89
N ILE A 69 -6.77 -14.96 -1.57
CA ILE A 69 -7.15 -15.01 -3.00
C ILE A 69 -8.59 -14.55 -3.19
N ARG A 70 -9.53 -15.09 -2.38
CA ARG A 70 -10.94 -14.68 -2.43
C ARG A 70 -11.12 -13.20 -2.09
N ASP A 71 -10.41 -12.72 -1.06
CA ASP A 71 -10.42 -11.29 -0.71
C ASP A 71 -9.98 -10.43 -1.90
N ALA A 72 -8.89 -10.80 -2.58
CA ALA A 72 -8.38 -10.04 -3.72
C ALA A 72 -9.35 -10.04 -4.91
N GLU A 73 -10.02 -11.16 -5.18
CA GLU A 73 -11.07 -11.26 -6.19
C GLU A 73 -12.26 -10.36 -5.85
N GLU A 74 -12.73 -10.40 -4.60
CA GLU A 74 -13.85 -9.58 -4.13
C GLU A 74 -13.52 -8.09 -4.16
N ILE A 75 -12.32 -7.70 -3.74
CA ILE A 75 -11.85 -6.31 -3.78
C ILE A 75 -11.76 -5.82 -5.23
N ALA A 76 -11.24 -6.63 -6.15
CA ALA A 76 -11.13 -6.28 -7.56
C ALA A 76 -12.52 -6.02 -8.16
N GLU A 77 -13.50 -6.88 -7.88
CA GLU A 77 -14.89 -6.72 -8.32
C GLU A 77 -15.52 -5.44 -7.77
N LYS A 78 -15.36 -5.18 -6.46
CA LYS A 78 -16.01 -4.03 -5.79
C LYS A 78 -15.37 -2.68 -6.09
N SER A 79 -14.08 -2.63 -6.40
CA SER A 79 -13.32 -1.36 -6.47
C SER A 79 -12.74 -1.03 -7.84
N GLY A 80 -12.85 -1.95 -8.82
CA GLY A 80 -12.17 -1.84 -10.11
C GLY A 80 -10.65 -1.88 -9.99
N ALA A 81 -10.12 -2.44 -8.91
CA ALA A 81 -8.71 -2.74 -8.76
C ALA A 81 -8.33 -3.99 -9.59
N GLU A 82 -7.04 -4.14 -9.89
CA GLU A 82 -6.51 -5.31 -10.58
C GLU A 82 -6.04 -6.33 -9.55
N ASN A 83 -6.57 -7.56 -9.64
CA ASN A 83 -6.05 -8.68 -8.85
C ASN A 83 -4.72 -9.13 -9.48
N CYS A 84 -3.61 -8.85 -8.79
CA CYS A 84 -2.25 -9.18 -9.24
C CYS A 84 -1.70 -10.46 -8.60
N GLU A 85 -2.54 -11.24 -7.90
CA GLU A 85 -2.11 -12.44 -7.19
C GLU A 85 -0.92 -12.16 -6.25
N ILE A 86 0.06 -13.08 -6.18
CA ILE A 86 1.32 -12.89 -5.43
C ILE A 86 2.39 -12.11 -6.23
N LEU A 87 2.09 -11.67 -7.47
CA LEU A 87 3.07 -11.15 -8.43
C LEU A 87 3.43 -9.69 -8.14
N ILE A 88 4.11 -9.46 -7.02
CA ILE A 88 4.51 -8.13 -6.57
C ILE A 88 5.48 -7.43 -7.53
N GLU A 89 6.25 -8.20 -8.31
CA GLU A 89 7.17 -7.68 -9.32
C GLU A 89 6.47 -6.88 -10.43
N ASP A 90 5.21 -7.21 -10.72
CA ASP A 90 4.41 -6.61 -11.79
C ASP A 90 3.54 -5.45 -11.29
N ALA A 91 3.13 -5.48 -10.02
CA ALA A 91 2.20 -4.50 -9.46
C ALA A 91 2.68 -3.04 -9.62
N PRO A 92 3.89 -2.63 -9.19
CA PRO A 92 4.37 -1.25 -9.35
C PRO A 92 4.64 -0.83 -10.80
N GLN A 93 4.58 -1.75 -11.77
CA GLN A 93 4.86 -1.41 -13.17
C GLN A 93 3.75 -0.55 -13.79
N ASN A 94 2.50 -0.86 -13.46
CA ASN A 94 1.31 -0.26 -14.06
C ASN A 94 0.36 0.39 -13.04
N HIS A 95 0.69 0.33 -11.75
CA HIS A 95 -0.14 0.80 -10.64
C HIS A 95 0.64 1.75 -9.76
N GLY A 96 0.00 2.84 -9.33
CA GLY A 96 0.58 3.75 -8.34
C GLY A 96 0.10 3.46 -6.93
N ILE A 97 -0.78 2.47 -6.76
CA ILE A 97 -1.28 2.01 -5.46
C ILE A 97 -1.19 0.48 -5.45
N VAL A 98 -0.62 -0.08 -4.39
CA VAL A 98 -0.49 -1.51 -4.15
C VAL A 98 -1.11 -1.84 -2.80
N ILE A 99 -2.08 -2.74 -2.81
CA ILE A 99 -2.76 -3.25 -1.61
C ILE A 99 -2.16 -4.61 -1.25
N ALA A 100 -1.51 -4.71 -0.11
CA ALA A 100 -0.96 -5.95 0.42
C ALA A 100 -2.06 -6.88 0.98
N PRO A 101 -1.81 -8.19 1.11
CA PRO A 101 -2.82 -9.14 1.61
C PRO A 101 -3.28 -8.82 3.04
N ASP A 102 -2.36 -8.34 3.86
CA ASP A 102 -2.53 -7.89 5.25
C ASP A 102 -1.37 -6.95 5.63
N GLY A 103 -1.50 -6.31 6.78
CA GLY A 103 -0.53 -5.35 7.26
C GLY A 103 0.85 -5.95 7.62
N ILE A 104 0.91 -7.22 8.03
CA ILE A 104 2.19 -7.91 8.27
C ILE A 104 2.97 -8.03 6.95
N SER A 105 2.29 -8.48 5.90
CA SER A 105 2.84 -8.63 4.55
C SER A 105 3.30 -7.29 4.01
N GLY A 106 2.48 -6.25 4.12
CA GLY A 106 2.85 -4.89 3.71
C GLY A 106 4.04 -4.34 4.49
N ASN A 107 4.13 -4.61 5.80
CA ASN A 107 5.27 -4.21 6.63
C ASN A 107 6.58 -4.87 6.15
N LEU A 108 6.53 -6.18 5.86
CA LEU A 108 7.69 -6.92 5.36
C LEU A 108 8.14 -6.41 3.98
N ILE A 109 7.18 -6.12 3.08
CA ILE A 109 7.46 -5.50 1.77
C ILE A 109 8.15 -4.15 1.97
N PHE A 110 7.56 -3.28 2.79
CA PHE A 110 8.11 -1.95 3.10
C PHE A 110 9.55 -2.04 3.60
N ARG A 111 9.80 -2.89 4.62
CA ARG A 111 11.13 -3.05 5.20
C ARG A 111 12.14 -3.58 4.19
N THR A 112 11.74 -4.55 3.37
CA THR A 112 12.61 -5.11 2.34
C THR A 112 13.00 -4.05 1.32
N LEU A 113 12.05 -3.24 0.87
CA LEU A 113 12.33 -2.17 -0.09
C LEU A 113 13.17 -1.05 0.53
N CYS A 114 12.75 -0.52 1.68
CA CYS A 114 13.29 0.73 2.20
C CYS A 114 14.50 0.55 3.13
N LEU A 115 14.59 -0.57 3.85
CA LEU A 115 15.68 -0.82 4.79
C LEU A 115 16.77 -1.73 4.22
N LEU A 116 16.44 -2.60 3.27
CA LEU A 116 17.39 -3.52 2.63
C LEU A 116 17.67 -3.19 1.16
N GLY A 117 16.67 -2.72 0.42
CA GLY A 117 16.69 -2.59 -1.05
C GLY A 117 17.11 -1.23 -1.60
N ASN A 118 17.65 -0.31 -0.78
CA ASN A 118 17.93 1.09 -1.14
C ASN A 118 16.70 1.85 -1.70
N GLY A 119 15.48 1.42 -1.37
CA GLY A 119 14.26 2.16 -1.68
C GLY A 119 14.10 3.39 -0.79
N ASP A 120 13.54 4.46 -1.34
CA ASP A 120 13.23 5.66 -0.58
C ASP A 120 11.85 5.53 0.09
N ALA A 121 11.82 5.56 1.42
CA ALA A 121 10.59 5.71 2.18
C ALA A 121 10.22 7.19 2.27
N HIS A 122 8.98 7.53 1.92
CA HIS A 122 8.47 8.91 2.03
C HIS A 122 7.64 9.19 3.29
N GLY A 123 7.61 8.25 4.23
CA GLY A 123 6.75 8.31 5.43
C GLY A 123 5.37 7.70 5.18
N ALA A 124 4.62 7.48 6.26
CA ALA A 124 3.31 6.87 6.20
C ALA A 124 2.20 7.80 6.69
N PRO A 125 1.42 8.46 5.80
CA PRO A 125 0.31 9.28 6.24
C PRO A 125 -0.80 8.38 6.81
N VAL A 126 -1.28 8.75 8.00
CA VAL A 126 -2.50 8.19 8.59
C VAL A 126 -3.68 8.93 7.99
N LEU A 127 -4.51 8.18 7.25
CA LEU A 127 -5.59 8.75 6.44
C LEU A 127 -6.90 8.92 7.22
N ASN A 128 -7.04 8.23 8.35
CA ASN A 128 -8.31 8.14 9.10
C ASN A 128 -8.49 9.26 10.14
N ILE A 129 -7.75 10.37 10.04
CA ILE A 129 -7.84 11.48 10.99
C ILE A 129 -7.97 12.84 10.30
N SER A 130 -8.65 13.78 10.97
CA SER A 130 -8.91 15.12 10.43
C SER A 130 -7.66 16.00 10.30
N LYS A 131 -6.50 15.56 10.79
CA LYS A 131 -5.21 16.28 10.69
C LYS A 131 -4.22 15.52 9.82
N THR A 132 -3.30 16.23 9.18
CA THR A 132 -2.18 15.56 8.51
C THR A 132 -1.28 14.96 9.59
N PHE A 133 -1.15 13.64 9.61
CA PHE A 133 -0.22 12.92 10.47
C PHE A 133 0.55 11.95 9.60
N VAL A 134 1.87 12.08 9.62
CA VAL A 134 2.77 11.20 8.89
C VAL A 134 3.59 10.47 9.94
N ASP A 135 3.33 9.17 10.09
CA ASP A 135 4.18 8.31 10.92
C ASP A 135 5.47 7.98 10.17
N THR A 136 6.56 7.89 10.91
CA THR A 136 7.88 7.55 10.38
C THR A 136 8.51 6.46 11.23
N SER A 137 9.12 5.48 10.57
CA SER A 137 9.84 4.45 11.31
C SER A 137 11.01 5.06 12.08
N ARG A 138 11.16 4.65 13.34
CA ARG A 138 12.35 4.95 14.17
C ARG A 138 13.66 4.45 13.54
N ALA A 139 13.58 3.51 12.58
CA ALA A 139 14.73 2.96 11.88
C ALA A 139 15.20 3.83 10.70
N GLY A 140 14.46 4.86 10.31
CA GLY A 140 14.85 5.78 9.24
C GLY A 140 15.98 6.71 9.67
N SER A 141 16.97 6.92 8.81
CA SER A 141 18.09 7.83 9.05
C SER A 141 17.80 9.29 8.71
N ASP A 142 16.69 9.57 8.00
CA ASP A 142 16.29 10.90 7.55
C ASP A 142 14.76 11.05 7.57
N TYR A 143 14.31 12.22 8.01
CA TYR A 143 12.90 12.60 8.13
C TYR A 143 12.46 13.61 7.05
N ALA A 144 13.38 14.09 6.21
CA ALA A 144 13.10 15.12 5.20
C ALA A 144 11.96 14.72 4.26
N ASN A 145 11.93 13.46 3.81
CA ASN A 145 10.87 12.98 2.93
C ASN A 145 9.50 12.95 3.62
N ALA A 146 9.44 12.58 4.90
CA ALA A 146 8.19 12.56 5.65
C ALA A 146 7.68 13.96 5.96
N LEU A 147 8.58 14.91 6.23
CA LEU A 147 8.24 16.32 6.37
C LEU A 147 7.75 16.91 5.05
N LEU A 148 8.41 16.60 3.94
CA LEU A 148 7.97 17.01 2.59
C LEU A 148 6.59 16.44 2.28
N LEU A 149 6.36 15.16 2.59
CA LEU A 149 5.05 14.55 2.44
C LEU A 149 4.01 15.26 3.30
N ALA A 150 4.32 15.56 4.57
CA ALA A 150 3.40 16.28 5.45
C ALA A 150 3.06 17.69 4.92
N VAL A 151 4.04 18.42 4.39
CA VAL A 151 3.84 19.74 3.75
C VAL A 151 2.98 19.62 2.50
N SER A 152 3.29 18.68 1.61
CA SER A 152 2.47 18.43 0.41
C SER A 152 1.03 18.06 0.76
N LEU A 153 0.79 17.50 1.95
CA LEU A 153 -0.54 17.15 2.43
C LEU A 153 -1.25 18.29 3.17
N SER A 154 -0.55 19.28 3.71
CA SER A 154 -1.12 20.36 4.54
C SER A 154 -1.80 21.50 3.77
N ASP A 155 -1.42 21.73 2.51
CA ASP A 155 -1.88 22.90 1.75
C ASP A 155 -3.36 22.89 1.35
N ASP A 156 -4.07 21.77 1.54
CA ASP A 156 -5.47 21.60 1.12
C ASP A 156 -6.51 21.63 2.27
N LYS A 157 -6.08 21.83 3.53
CA LYS A 157 -7.02 22.01 4.66
C LYS A 157 -7.13 23.49 5.03
N LYS A 158 -7.76 24.27 4.15
CA LYS A 158 -8.33 25.59 4.47
C LYS A 158 -9.84 25.49 4.59
#